data_AF-A0A427AFC9-F1
#
_entry.id   AF-A0A427AFC9-F1
#
_cell.length_a   1.000
_cell.length_b   1.000
_cell.length_c   1.000
_cell.angle_alpha   90.00
_cell.angle_beta   90.00
_cell.angle_gamma   90.00
#
_symmetry.space_group_name_H-M   'P 1'
#
loop_
_entity.id
_entity.type
_entity.pdbx_description
1 polymer ?
#
loop_
_entity_poly.entity_id
_entity_poly.type
_entity_poly.pdbx_seq_one_letter_code
_entity_poly.pdbx_strand_id
1 'polypeptide(L)'
;MRNGFCIFDSRGLDCDRMADGLEEVAEWMGEGVSHGQPCRGASPPDAPAPASAPHATRFLRRRVNCPIVVANLYELHHSLLSGDPRPLEATRDLFHYPPIKISPTDSPILLLTHGDELSPEERIQARVKTCEYLGVSETNGVYDISCLNDYGTAVDEMDPATSYAVAEAIFRALVVADRTHPAKASIKEWLLVVITWAMCALSTLFAFLSCCCSKLAKTNREYTKLRTQ
;
A
#
# COMPACT_ATOMS: atom_id res chain seq x y z
N MET A 1 14.13 7.56 16.81
CA MET A 1 13.26 7.79 15.63
C MET A 1 12.18 8.78 16.07
N ARG A 2 12.00 9.90 15.37
CA ARG A 2 10.86 10.78 15.62
C ARG A 2 9.63 10.08 15.03
N ASN A 3 8.64 9.79 15.87
CA ASN A 3 7.35 9.29 15.43
C ASN A 3 6.64 10.42 14.67
N GLY A 4 6.28 10.16 13.42
CA GLY A 4 5.58 11.13 12.58
C GLY A 4 5.06 10.43 11.33
N PHE A 5 3.90 10.87 10.85
CA PHE A 5 3.39 10.44 9.56
C PHE A 5 4.07 11.24 8.44
N CYS A 6 4.11 10.68 7.25
CA CYS A 6 4.64 11.34 6.06
C CYS A 6 3.61 11.20 4.95
N ILE A 7 3.36 12.28 4.24
CA ILE A 7 2.57 12.28 3.02
C ILE A 7 3.55 12.43 1.86
N PHE A 8 3.43 11.55 0.87
CA PHE A 8 4.22 11.59 -0.35
C PHE A 8 3.26 11.78 -1.50
N ASP A 9 3.57 12.75 -2.36
CA ASP A 9 2.79 13.06 -3.54
C ASP A 9 3.54 12.56 -4.77
N SER A 10 2.89 11.74 -5.59
CA SER A 10 3.45 11.29 -6.87
C SER A 10 3.16 12.34 -7.94
N ARG A 11 3.76 12.18 -9.12
CA ARG A 11 3.24 12.89 -10.28
C ARG A 11 1.86 12.34 -10.65
N GLY A 12 1.04 13.18 -11.28
CA GLY A 12 -0.18 12.72 -11.93
C GLY A 12 0.16 11.67 -12.99
N LEU A 13 -0.62 10.59 -13.03
CA LEU A 13 -0.43 9.54 -14.03
C LEU A 13 -1.02 10.02 -15.36
N ASP A 14 -0.16 10.07 -16.37
CA ASP A 14 -0.58 10.31 -17.75
C ASP A 14 -1.22 9.04 -18.30
N CYS A 15 -2.46 9.15 -18.80
CA CYS A 15 -3.21 8.02 -19.38
C CYS A 15 -2.45 7.39 -20.55
N ASP A 16 -1.74 8.19 -21.35
CA ASP A 16 -0.98 7.71 -22.50
C ASP A 16 0.32 6.99 -22.07
N ARG A 17 0.75 7.19 -20.82
CA ARG A 17 1.95 6.59 -20.23
C ARG A 17 1.66 5.85 -18.92
N MET A 18 0.47 5.25 -18.82
CA MET A 18 -0.01 4.57 -17.61
C MET A 18 0.97 3.49 -17.13
N ALA A 19 1.57 2.73 -18.05
CA ALA A 19 2.52 1.67 -17.70
C ALA A 19 3.73 2.20 -16.90
N ASP A 20 4.28 3.35 -17.30
CA ASP A 20 5.41 3.99 -16.61
C ASP A 20 4.99 4.43 -15.19
N GLY A 21 3.78 4.98 -15.07
CA GLY A 21 3.21 5.42 -13.79
C GLY A 21 2.95 4.23 -12.84
N LEU A 22 2.40 3.13 -13.35
CA LEU A 22 2.18 1.92 -12.55
C LEU A 22 3.50 1.28 -12.10
N GLU A 23 4.55 1.33 -12.91
CA GLU A 23 5.89 0.87 -12.51
C GLU A 23 6.45 1.72 -11.35
N GLU A 24 6.31 3.05 -11.43
CA GLU A 24 6.72 3.94 -10.33
C GLU A 24 5.93 3.65 -9.05
N VAL A 25 4.62 3.46 -9.16
CA VAL A 25 3.76 3.09 -8.02
C VAL A 25 4.19 1.74 -7.43
N ALA A 26 4.49 0.73 -8.25
CA ALA A 26 4.98 -0.55 -7.77
C ALA A 26 6.31 -0.43 -7.01
N GLU A 27 7.23 0.40 -7.50
CA GLU A 27 8.49 0.70 -6.82
C GLU A 27 8.25 1.38 -5.46
N TRP A 28 7.37 2.38 -5.41
CA TRP A 28 7.02 3.08 -4.18
C TRP A 28 6.41 2.13 -3.13
N MET A 29 5.53 1.23 -3.55
CA MET A 29 4.90 0.25 -2.66
C MET A 29 5.88 -0.84 -2.21
N GLY A 30 6.77 -1.30 -3.09
CA GLY A 30 7.72 -2.38 -2.81
C GLY A 30 8.95 -1.94 -2.01
N GLU A 31 9.55 -0.83 -2.41
CA GLU A 31 10.82 -0.35 -1.86
C GLU A 31 10.65 0.82 -0.87
N GLY A 32 9.50 1.49 -0.90
CA GLY A 32 9.24 2.69 -0.12
C GLY A 32 9.74 3.97 -0.79
N VAL A 33 9.48 5.10 -0.12
CA VAL A 33 9.75 6.45 -0.61
C VAL A 33 10.67 7.18 0.36
N SER A 34 11.61 7.95 -0.17
CA SER A 34 12.46 8.83 0.62
C SER A 34 12.10 10.30 0.38
N HIS A 35 12.24 11.14 1.40
CA HIS A 35 11.94 12.55 1.25
C HIS A 35 12.91 13.20 0.26
N GLY A 36 12.39 14.04 -0.64
CA GLY A 36 13.18 14.67 -1.70
C GLY A 36 13.62 13.71 -2.81
N GLN A 37 13.06 12.49 -2.87
CA GLN A 37 13.21 11.62 -4.04
C GLN A 37 12.58 12.29 -5.26
N PRO A 38 13.30 12.45 -6.37
CA PRO A 38 12.71 12.95 -7.61
C PRO A 38 11.74 11.92 -8.19
N CYS A 39 10.57 12.36 -8.65
CA CYS A 39 9.64 11.48 -9.37
C CYS A 39 10.23 11.10 -10.74
N ARG A 40 9.93 9.90 -11.22
CA ARG A 40 10.37 9.46 -12.56
C ARG A 40 9.74 10.35 -13.65
N GLY A 41 10.44 10.52 -14.77
CA GLY A 41 9.96 11.36 -15.89
C GLY A 41 9.94 12.87 -15.60
N ALA A 42 10.58 13.33 -14.51
CA ALA A 42 10.68 14.75 -14.18
C ALA A 42 11.53 15.62 -15.09
N SER A 43 12.26 14.97 -15.98
CA SER A 43 13.19 15.60 -16.91
C SER A 43 12.52 15.65 -18.29
N PRO A 44 12.52 16.80 -19.00
CA PRO A 44 12.17 16.80 -20.41
C PRO A 44 13.08 15.82 -21.17
N PRO A 45 12.64 15.25 -22.30
CA PRO A 45 13.37 14.21 -23.03
C PRO A 45 14.81 14.60 -23.41
N ASP A 46 15.10 15.91 -23.49
CA ASP A 46 16.42 16.48 -23.80
C ASP A 46 17.21 17.01 -22.58
N ALA A 47 16.70 16.85 -21.36
CA ALA A 47 17.48 17.21 -20.18
C ALA A 47 18.58 16.16 -19.95
N PRO A 48 19.85 16.57 -19.73
CA PRO A 48 20.90 15.64 -19.35
C PRO A 48 20.41 14.84 -18.16
N ALA A 49 20.52 13.51 -18.23
CA ALA A 49 20.17 12.61 -17.14
C ALA A 49 20.69 13.24 -15.85
N PRO A 50 19.83 13.53 -14.85
CA PRO A 50 20.27 14.24 -13.66
C PRO A 50 21.43 13.43 -13.12
N ALA A 51 22.63 14.04 -13.15
CA ALA A 51 23.85 13.43 -12.64
C ALA A 51 23.47 12.83 -11.30
N SER A 52 23.56 11.49 -11.18
CA SER A 52 23.00 10.71 -10.08
C SER A 52 23.36 11.38 -8.77
N ALA A 53 22.49 12.28 -8.31
CA ALA A 53 22.77 13.08 -7.14
C ALA A 53 22.78 12.03 -6.04
N PRO A 54 23.88 11.90 -5.28
CA PRO A 54 23.98 10.86 -4.28
C PRO A 54 22.69 10.94 -3.46
N HIS A 55 21.91 9.85 -3.46
CA HIS A 55 20.66 9.77 -2.70
C HIS A 55 20.96 10.43 -1.37
N ALA A 56 20.27 11.53 -1.05
CA ALA A 56 20.62 12.31 0.11
C ALA A 56 20.44 11.39 1.32
N THR A 57 21.55 10.82 1.80
CA THR A 57 21.62 9.76 2.83
C THR A 57 21.04 10.23 4.15
N ARG A 58 20.70 11.53 4.25
CA ARG A 58 19.98 12.15 5.35
C ARG A 58 18.55 11.65 5.52
N PHE A 59 17.89 11.15 4.47
CA PHE A 59 16.48 10.76 4.56
C PHE A 59 16.29 9.26 4.55
N LEU A 60 15.65 8.76 5.60
CA LEU A 60 15.23 7.37 5.70
C LEU A 60 14.12 7.09 4.67
N ARG A 61 14.30 6.01 3.90
CA ARG A 61 13.25 5.44 3.05
C ARG A 61 12.16 4.85 3.94
N ARG A 62 10.90 5.15 3.62
CA ARG A 62 9.72 4.74 4.40
C ARG A 62 8.79 3.92 3.51
N ARG A 63 8.30 2.80 4.03
CA ARG A 63 7.27 2.01 3.34
C ARG A 63 5.96 2.78 3.30
N VAL A 64 5.26 2.68 2.18
CA VAL A 64 3.90 3.20 2.04
C VAL A 64 2.94 2.23 2.74
N ASN A 65 2.08 2.78 3.59
CA ASN A 65 1.17 2.04 4.47
C ASN A 65 -0.29 2.51 4.39
N CYS A 66 -0.58 3.48 3.53
CA CYS A 66 -1.94 3.79 3.06
C CYS A 66 -1.85 4.54 1.72
N PRO A 67 -2.17 3.92 0.58
CA PRO A 67 -2.28 4.63 -0.69
C PRO A 67 -3.62 5.34 -0.77
N ILE A 68 -3.56 6.53 -1.36
CA ILE A 68 -4.71 7.36 -1.68
C ILE A 68 -4.67 7.57 -3.19
N VAL A 69 -5.73 7.15 -3.88
CA VAL A 69 -5.92 7.35 -5.31
C VAL A 69 -6.74 8.61 -5.49
N VAL A 70 -6.23 9.58 -6.24
CA VAL A 70 -6.92 10.83 -6.54
C VAL A 70 -7.37 10.80 -8.00
N ALA A 71 -8.63 11.06 -8.24
CA ALA A 71 -9.22 11.10 -9.58
C ALA A 71 -10.05 12.38 -9.79
N ASN A 72 -10.08 12.87 -11.02
CA ASN A 72 -10.85 14.04 -11.41
C ASN A 72 -12.29 13.62 -11.78
N LEU A 73 -13.27 13.97 -10.95
CA LEU A 73 -14.66 13.57 -11.17
C LEU A 73 -15.27 14.23 -12.41
N TYR A 74 -14.87 15.47 -12.73
CA TYR A 74 -15.32 16.16 -13.93
C TYR A 74 -14.88 15.42 -15.21
N GLU A 75 -13.61 14.99 -15.26
CA GLU A 75 -13.07 14.22 -16.37
C GLU A 75 -13.74 12.84 -16.49
N LEU A 76 -13.96 12.15 -15.35
CA LEU A 76 -14.68 10.89 -15.32
C LEU A 76 -16.13 11.03 -15.77
N HIS A 77 -16.81 12.11 -15.40
CA HIS A 77 -18.16 12.41 -15.87
C HIS A 77 -18.21 12.57 -17.39
N HIS A 78 -17.27 13.33 -17.96
CA HIS A 78 -17.16 13.46 -19.42
C HIS A 78 -16.81 12.14 -20.11
N SER A 79 -15.96 11.32 -19.52
CA SER A 79 -15.66 9.96 -20.00
C SER A 79 -16.93 9.09 -20.06
N LEU A 80 -17.77 9.15 -19.03
CA LEU A 80 -19.07 8.44 -18.97
C LEU A 80 -20.07 8.91 -20.04
N LEU A 81 -20.03 10.18 -20.45
CA LEU A 81 -20.95 10.75 -21.43
C LEU A 81 -20.46 10.60 -22.88
N SER A 82 -19.18 10.88 -23.12
CA SER A 82 -18.56 10.86 -24.44
C SER A 82 -18.25 9.46 -24.96
N GLY A 83 -18.14 8.49 -24.04
CA GLY A 83 -17.77 7.11 -24.35
C GLY A 83 -16.27 6.91 -24.60
N ASP A 84 -15.42 7.91 -24.38
CA ASP A 84 -13.97 7.72 -24.28
C ASP A 84 -13.64 7.05 -22.94
N PRO A 85 -13.30 5.75 -22.90
CA PRO A 85 -13.16 5.03 -21.65
C PRO A 85 -11.82 5.30 -20.95
N ARG A 86 -10.89 6.05 -21.58
CA ARG A 86 -9.51 6.15 -21.12
C ARG A 86 -9.38 6.64 -19.66
N PRO A 87 -10.01 7.74 -19.21
CA PRO A 87 -9.89 8.19 -17.83
C PRO A 87 -10.49 7.20 -16.81
N LEU A 88 -11.61 6.57 -17.16
CA LEU A 88 -12.27 5.55 -16.33
C LEU A 88 -11.43 4.28 -16.21
N GLU A 89 -10.90 3.77 -17.33
CA GLU A 89 -10.04 2.59 -17.36
C GLU A 89 -8.72 2.85 -16.63
N ALA A 90 -8.09 4.00 -16.87
CA ALA A 90 -6.89 4.43 -16.16
C ALA A 90 -7.11 4.44 -14.63
N THR A 91 -8.22 5.03 -14.18
CA THR A 91 -8.57 5.10 -12.76
C THR A 91 -8.84 3.70 -12.20
N ARG A 92 -9.57 2.85 -12.94
CA ARG A 92 -9.86 1.46 -12.56
C ARG A 92 -8.59 0.64 -12.43
N ASP A 93 -7.72 0.72 -13.42
CA ASP A 93 -6.50 -0.08 -13.51
C ASP A 93 -5.53 0.32 -12.39
N LEU A 94 -5.40 1.62 -12.10
CA LEU A 94 -4.66 2.10 -10.93
C LEU A 94 -5.30 1.63 -9.63
N PHE A 95 -6.60 1.87 -9.42
CA PHE A 95 -7.29 1.55 -8.15
C PHE A 95 -7.26 0.05 -7.81
N HIS A 96 -7.31 -0.81 -8.83
CA HIS A 96 -7.23 -2.26 -8.66
C HIS A 96 -5.82 -2.83 -8.78
N TYR A 97 -4.81 -1.99 -9.00
CA TYR A 97 -3.44 -2.42 -9.21
C TYR A 97 -2.92 -3.22 -8.01
N PRO A 98 -2.45 -4.47 -8.18
CA PRO A 98 -2.11 -5.31 -7.03
C PRO A 98 -1.09 -4.71 -6.05
N PRO A 99 -0.02 -4.01 -6.50
CA PRO A 99 0.95 -3.38 -5.60
C PRO A 99 0.37 -2.35 -4.62
N ILE A 100 -0.73 -1.67 -4.95
CA ILE A 100 -1.33 -0.69 -4.02
C ILE A 100 -2.27 -1.33 -2.98
N LYS A 101 -2.56 -2.63 -3.09
CA LYS A 101 -3.37 -3.33 -2.09
C LYS A 101 -2.49 -3.75 -0.91
N ILE A 102 -2.52 -2.98 0.18
CA ILE A 102 -1.69 -3.27 1.36
C ILE A 102 -2.17 -4.51 2.10
N SER A 103 -3.49 -4.68 2.20
CA SER A 103 -4.10 -5.86 2.81
C SER A 103 -5.20 -6.41 1.90
N PRO A 104 -5.56 -7.70 2.02
CA PRO A 104 -6.68 -8.27 1.26
C PRO A 104 -8.03 -7.63 1.60
N THR A 105 -8.14 -6.95 2.74
CA THR A 105 -9.38 -6.38 3.26
C THR A 105 -9.49 -4.87 3.06
N ASP A 106 -8.36 -4.18 2.93
CA ASP A 106 -8.30 -2.72 2.83
C ASP A 106 -7.97 -2.32 1.38
N SER A 107 -8.97 -1.78 0.70
CA SER A 107 -8.79 -1.10 -0.58
C SER A 107 -8.12 0.27 -0.38
N PRO A 108 -7.46 0.82 -1.42
CA PRO A 108 -7.01 2.20 -1.42
C PRO A 108 -8.18 3.16 -1.14
N ILE A 109 -7.88 4.31 -0.55
CA ILE A 109 -8.87 5.40 -0.42
C ILE A 109 -8.98 6.10 -1.78
N LEU A 110 -10.20 6.29 -2.28
CA LEU A 110 -10.47 7.05 -3.49
C LEU A 110 -10.91 8.48 -3.13
N LEU A 111 -10.18 9.47 -3.62
CA LEU A 111 -10.56 10.87 -3.57
C LEU A 111 -10.99 11.32 -4.96
N LEU A 112 -12.23 11.76 -5.06
CA LEU A 112 -12.81 12.42 -6.21
C LEU A 112 -12.65 13.93 -6.02
N THR A 113 -12.10 14.59 -7.02
CA THR A 113 -11.79 16.03 -7.01
C THR A 113 -12.49 16.73 -8.17
N HIS A 114 -12.54 18.06 -8.14
CA HIS A 114 -13.15 18.88 -9.20
C HIS A 114 -14.64 18.56 -9.44
N GLY A 115 -15.32 17.91 -8.48
CA GLY A 115 -16.76 17.68 -8.56
C GLY A 115 -17.58 18.97 -8.50
N ASP A 116 -16.98 20.05 -7.98
CA ASP A 116 -17.53 21.40 -7.94
C ASP A 116 -17.63 22.07 -9.32
N GLU A 117 -16.99 21.53 -10.35
CA GLU A 117 -17.17 21.97 -11.75
C GLU A 117 -18.47 21.43 -12.38
N LEU A 118 -19.16 20.50 -11.72
CA LEU A 118 -20.42 19.90 -12.17
C LEU A 118 -21.62 20.55 -11.47
N SER A 119 -22.80 20.52 -12.09
CA SER A 119 -24.03 20.81 -11.37
C SER A 119 -24.27 19.79 -10.24
N PRO A 120 -25.02 20.11 -9.17
CA PRO A 120 -25.25 19.19 -8.07
C PRO A 120 -25.80 17.82 -8.50
N GLU A 121 -26.72 17.81 -9.47
CA GLU A 121 -27.31 16.60 -10.03
C GLU A 121 -26.29 15.78 -10.82
N GLU A 122 -25.50 16.43 -11.68
CA GLU A 122 -24.43 15.78 -12.44
C GLU A 122 -23.35 15.23 -11.52
N ARG A 123 -22.96 15.96 -10.48
CA ARG A 123 -21.96 15.54 -9.49
C ARG A 123 -22.38 14.25 -8.78
N ILE A 124 -23.62 14.19 -8.30
CA ILE A 124 -24.17 13.00 -7.65
C ILE A 124 -24.20 11.83 -8.64
N GLN A 125 -24.71 12.06 -9.86
CA GLN A 125 -24.81 11.01 -10.86
C GLN A 125 -23.44 10.49 -11.32
N ALA A 126 -22.48 11.39 -11.51
CA ALA A 126 -21.10 11.06 -11.88
C ALA A 126 -20.46 10.18 -10.80
N ARG A 127 -20.62 10.55 -9.52
CA ARG A 127 -20.08 9.80 -8.39
C ARG A 127 -20.65 8.38 -8.33
N VAL A 128 -21.97 8.23 -8.44
CA VAL A 128 -22.66 6.92 -8.45
C VAL A 128 -22.14 6.03 -9.59
N LYS A 129 -22.18 6.55 -10.82
CA LYS A 129 -21.76 5.80 -12.02
C LYS A 129 -20.27 5.45 -12.00
N THR A 130 -19.43 6.35 -11.50
CA THR A 130 -18.00 6.09 -11.33
C THR A 130 -17.77 4.95 -10.35
N CYS A 131 -18.45 4.97 -9.20
CA CYS A 131 -18.32 3.91 -8.19
C CYS A 131 -18.80 2.55 -8.73
N GLU A 132 -19.92 2.54 -9.46
CA GLU A 132 -20.44 1.36 -10.15
C GLU A 132 -19.42 0.80 -11.15
N TYR A 133 -18.84 1.67 -11.99
CA TYR A 133 -17.84 1.27 -12.97
C TYR A 133 -16.56 0.69 -12.33
N LEU A 134 -16.10 1.30 -11.25
CA LEU A 134 -14.92 0.86 -10.51
C LEU A 134 -15.20 -0.37 -9.63
N GLY A 135 -16.46 -0.75 -9.42
CA GLY A 135 -16.85 -1.83 -8.52
C GLY A 135 -16.56 -1.52 -7.05
N VAL A 136 -16.69 -0.26 -6.64
CA VAL A 136 -16.44 0.20 -5.27
C VAL A 136 -17.72 0.67 -4.59
N SER A 137 -17.80 0.51 -3.27
CA SER A 137 -18.95 1.01 -2.51
C SER A 137 -18.88 2.53 -2.38
N GLU A 138 -19.95 3.21 -2.78
CA GLU A 138 -20.09 4.66 -2.61
C GLU A 138 -19.98 5.12 -1.15
N THR A 139 -20.27 4.25 -0.18
CA THR A 139 -20.33 4.62 1.24
C THR A 139 -19.04 4.33 2.01
N ASN A 140 -18.05 3.70 1.37
CA ASN A 140 -16.87 3.22 2.08
C ASN A 140 -15.59 3.51 1.31
N GLY A 141 -14.80 4.46 1.80
CA GLY A 141 -13.48 4.77 1.26
C GLY A 141 -13.48 5.61 -0.02
N VAL A 142 -14.62 6.22 -0.39
CA VAL A 142 -14.75 7.15 -1.52
C VAL A 142 -15.22 8.51 -1.02
N TYR A 143 -14.40 9.53 -1.24
CA TYR A 143 -14.67 10.90 -0.79
C TYR A 143 -14.68 11.84 -1.97
N ASP A 144 -15.64 12.77 -1.96
CA ASP A 144 -15.74 13.83 -2.94
C ASP A 144 -15.34 15.14 -2.27
N ILE A 145 -14.22 15.71 -2.72
CA ILE A 145 -13.59 16.89 -2.14
C ILE A 145 -13.56 17.96 -3.22
N SER A 146 -14.33 19.03 -2.98
CA SER A 146 -14.31 20.21 -3.85
C SER A 146 -12.92 20.84 -3.85
N CYS A 147 -12.38 21.17 -5.03
CA CYS A 147 -11.04 21.76 -5.11
C CYS A 147 -11.06 23.21 -4.62
N LEU A 148 -10.01 23.64 -3.93
CA LEU A 148 -9.80 25.05 -3.65
C LEU A 148 -9.44 25.77 -4.95
N ASN A 149 -9.92 27.01 -5.11
CA ASN A 149 -9.54 27.86 -6.23
C ASN A 149 -8.01 28.11 -6.27
N ASP A 150 -7.49 28.42 -7.46
CA ASP A 150 -6.04 28.52 -7.81
C ASP A 150 -5.18 29.44 -6.90
N TYR A 151 -5.81 30.24 -6.03
CA TYR A 151 -5.14 31.18 -5.13
C TYR A 151 -4.89 30.65 -3.71
N GLY A 152 -5.33 29.43 -3.37
CA GLY A 152 -5.10 28.83 -2.05
C GLY A 152 -5.75 29.60 -0.89
N THR A 153 -6.57 30.61 -1.19
CA THR A 153 -7.49 31.22 -0.23
C THR A 153 -8.62 30.25 -0.05
N ALA A 154 -8.70 29.64 1.13
CA ALA A 154 -9.93 29.03 1.60
C ALA A 154 -11.09 29.97 1.22
N VAL A 155 -12.05 29.48 0.43
CA VAL A 155 -13.39 30.03 0.52
C VAL A 155 -13.67 30.01 2.03
N ASP A 156 -13.95 31.17 2.60
CA ASP A 156 -14.00 31.44 4.05
C ASP A 156 -15.02 30.55 4.79
N GLU A 157 -15.71 29.67 4.07
CA GLU A 157 -16.43 28.52 4.58
C GLU A 157 -16.22 27.35 3.61
N MET A 158 -15.24 26.47 3.84
CA MET A 158 -15.30 25.14 3.23
C MET A 158 -16.61 24.53 3.71
N ASP A 159 -17.51 24.20 2.78
CA ASP A 159 -18.84 23.77 3.16
C ASP A 159 -18.73 22.57 4.14
N PRO A 160 -19.67 22.43 5.09
CA PRO A 160 -19.57 21.40 6.11
C PRO A 160 -19.40 19.98 5.56
N ALA A 161 -19.89 19.69 4.35
CA ALA A 161 -19.76 18.39 3.73
C ALA A 161 -18.34 18.15 3.19
N THR A 162 -17.74 19.12 2.49
CA THR A 162 -16.32 19.02 2.07
C THR A 162 -15.40 18.94 3.29
N SER A 163 -15.66 19.74 4.34
CA SER A 163 -14.94 19.69 5.62
C SER A 163 -14.98 18.32 6.27
N TYR A 164 -16.17 17.73 6.33
CA TYR A 164 -16.34 16.37 6.84
C TYR A 164 -15.61 15.34 5.97
N ALA A 165 -15.74 15.42 4.64
CA ALA A 165 -15.12 14.48 3.70
C ALA A 165 -13.58 14.48 3.83
N VAL A 166 -12.96 15.66 3.89
CA VAL A 166 -11.51 15.79 4.09
C VAL A 166 -11.09 15.21 5.44
N ALA A 167 -11.79 15.58 6.52
CA ALA A 167 -11.48 15.09 7.87
C ALA A 167 -11.62 13.56 7.96
N GLU A 168 -12.69 13.00 7.39
CA GLU A 168 -12.93 11.56 7.38
C GLU A 168 -11.90 10.82 6.53
N ALA A 169 -11.57 11.32 5.33
CA ALA A 169 -10.55 10.74 4.47
C ALA A 169 -9.18 10.66 5.17
N ILE A 170 -8.74 11.76 5.79
CA ILE A 170 -7.48 11.80 6.55
C ILE A 170 -7.55 10.88 7.76
N PHE A 171 -8.63 10.92 8.53
CA PHE A 171 -8.81 10.05 9.68
C PHE A 171 -8.72 8.57 9.30
N ARG A 172 -9.41 8.15 8.22
CA ARG A 172 -9.33 6.78 7.73
C ARG A 172 -7.95 6.41 7.23
N ALA A 173 -7.29 7.30 6.50
CA ALA A 173 -5.92 7.08 6.04
C ALA A 173 -4.97 6.81 7.22
N LEU A 174 -5.09 7.59 8.29
CA LEU A 174 -4.31 7.41 9.51
C LEU A 174 -4.64 6.08 10.22
N VAL A 175 -5.91 5.70 10.29
CA VAL A 175 -6.32 4.40 10.89
C VAL A 175 -5.77 3.22 10.09
N VAL A 176 -5.84 3.28 8.75
CA VAL A 176 -5.28 2.24 7.88
C VAL A 176 -3.75 2.19 8.01
N ALA A 177 -3.09 3.35 7.98
CA ALA A 177 -1.64 3.46 8.15
C ALA A 177 -1.15 2.92 9.51
N ASP A 178 -1.91 3.17 10.58
CA ASP A 178 -1.59 2.69 11.93
C ASP A 178 -1.78 1.17 12.06
N ARG A 179 -2.85 0.61 11.50
CA ARG A 179 -3.11 -0.85 11.52
C ARG A 179 -2.07 -1.66 10.74
N THR A 180 -1.54 -1.08 9.68
CA THR A 180 -0.56 -1.73 8.79
C THR A 180 0.87 -1.55 9.29
N HIS A 181 1.10 -0.77 10.36
CA HIS A 181 2.40 -0.77 11.02
C HIS A 181 2.69 -2.15 11.61
N PRO A 182 3.85 -2.75 11.31
CA PRO A 182 4.21 -4.00 11.93
C PRO A 182 4.24 -3.80 13.45
N ALA A 183 3.53 -4.67 14.17
CA ALA A 183 3.59 -4.69 15.63
C ALA A 183 5.07 -4.74 16.03
N LYS A 184 5.48 -3.83 16.91
CA LYS A 184 6.86 -3.82 17.40
C LYS A 184 7.11 -5.17 18.06
N ALA A 185 7.91 -6.02 17.41
CA ALA A 185 8.17 -7.38 17.87
C ALA A 185 8.51 -7.31 19.36
N SER A 186 7.62 -7.88 20.16
CA SER A 186 7.80 -7.86 21.60
C SER A 186 9.00 -8.73 21.92
N ILE A 187 9.84 -8.30 22.87
CA ILE A 187 10.93 -9.15 23.38
C ILE A 187 10.40 -10.55 23.75
N LYS A 188 9.13 -10.63 24.19
CA LYS A 188 8.42 -11.87 24.47
C LYS A 188 8.25 -12.77 23.24
N GLU A 189 7.90 -12.22 22.08
CA GLU A 189 7.71 -12.98 20.84
C GLU A 189 9.02 -13.54 20.32
N TRP A 190 10.09 -12.73 20.39
CA TRP A 190 11.44 -13.20 20.05
C TRP A 190 11.90 -14.34 20.98
N LEU A 191 11.68 -14.19 22.29
CA LEU A 191 11.92 -15.25 23.27
C LEU A 191 11.12 -16.52 22.97
N LEU A 192 9.86 -16.39 22.55
CA LEU A 192 9.00 -17.51 22.21
C LEU A 192 9.51 -18.29 20.99
N VAL A 193 9.99 -17.57 19.97
CA VAL A 193 10.64 -18.18 18.80
C VAL A 193 11.91 -18.92 19.23
N VAL A 194 12.78 -18.28 20.03
CA VAL A 194 14.01 -18.91 20.52
C VAL A 194 13.73 -20.17 21.35
N ILE A 195 12.76 -20.12 22.26
CA ILE A 195 12.34 -21.28 23.07
C ILE A 195 11.80 -22.39 22.17
N THR A 196 10.97 -22.06 21.18
CA THR A 196 10.42 -23.04 20.24
C THR A 196 11.53 -23.76 19.46
N TRP A 197 12.49 -23.00 18.93
CA TRP A 197 13.65 -23.57 18.25
C TRP A 197 14.50 -24.45 19.17
N ALA A 198 14.72 -24.03 20.41
CA ALA A 198 15.46 -24.83 21.40
C ALA A 198 14.75 -26.15 21.71
N MET A 199 13.42 -26.13 21.87
CA MET A 199 12.61 -27.33 22.11
C MET A 199 12.63 -28.28 20.91
N CYS A 200 12.55 -27.75 19.68
CA CYS A 200 12.70 -28.56 18.46
C CYS A 200 14.09 -29.21 18.38
N ALA A 201 15.15 -28.45 18.65
CA ALA A 201 16.52 -28.98 18.67
C ALA A 201 16.68 -30.08 19.72
N LEU A 202 16.18 -29.88 20.94
CA LEU A 202 16.19 -30.89 22.00
C LEU A 202 15.43 -32.16 21.59
N SER A 203 14.26 -32.02 20.96
CA SER A 203 13.47 -33.15 20.47
C SER A 203 14.25 -33.97 19.43
N THR A 204 14.88 -33.32 18.46
CA THR A 204 15.70 -34.01 17.46
C THR A 204 16.92 -34.72 18.06
N LEU A 205 17.57 -34.11 19.06
CA LEU A 205 18.66 -34.73 19.81
C LEU A 205 18.20 -35.99 20.55
N PHE A 206 17.07 -35.93 21.25
CA PHE A 206 16.53 -37.11 21.96
C PHE A 206 16.12 -38.22 20.99
N ALA A 207 15.54 -37.88 19.84
CA ALA A 207 15.22 -38.86 18.80
C ALA A 207 16.48 -39.55 18.26
N PHE A 208 17.54 -38.77 18.02
CA PHE A 208 18.84 -39.30 17.58
C PHE A 208 19.45 -40.24 18.64
N LEU A 209 19.51 -39.81 19.90
CA LEU A 209 20.02 -40.63 21.01
C LEU A 209 19.22 -41.93 21.16
N SER A 210 17.89 -41.86 21.09
CA SER A 210 17.02 -43.03 21.14
C SER A 210 17.31 -44.02 20.00
N CYS A 211 17.56 -43.51 18.79
CA CYS A 211 17.96 -44.34 17.64
C CYS A 211 19.31 -45.04 17.87
N CYS A 212 20.31 -44.31 18.34
CA CYS A 212 21.64 -44.84 18.66
C CYS A 212 21.57 -45.93 19.75
N CYS A 213 20.89 -45.65 20.86
CA CYS A 213 20.70 -46.61 21.95
C CYS A 213 19.95 -47.87 21.48
N SER A 214 18.91 -47.71 20.65
CA SER A 214 18.17 -48.82 20.08
C SER A 214 19.03 -49.71 19.18
N LYS A 215 19.91 -49.12 18.35
CA LYS A 215 20.86 -49.87 17.52
C LYS A 215 21.87 -50.62 18.36
N LEU A 216 22.50 -49.96 19.35
CA LEU A 216 23.46 -50.59 20.26
C LEU A 216 22.83 -51.75 21.04
N ALA A 217 21.60 -51.58 21.53
CA ALA A 217 20.88 -52.64 22.24
C ALA A 217 20.58 -53.87 21.35
N LYS A 218 20.23 -53.64 20.07
CA LYS A 218 20.06 -54.73 19.09
C LYS A 218 21.36 -55.47 18.83
N THR A 219 22.45 -54.76 18.55
CA THR A 219 23.78 -55.36 18.32
C THR A 219 24.25 -56.17 19.53
N ASN A 220 24.06 -55.67 20.75
CA ASN A 220 24.44 -56.40 21.96
C ASN A 220 23.60 -57.70 22.14
N ARG A 221 22.30 -57.64 21.86
CA ARG A 221 21.43 -58.84 21.89
C ARG A 221 21.84 -59.89 20.86
N GLU A 222 22.20 -59.48 19.65
CA GLU A 222 22.68 -60.39 18.60
C GLU A 222 24.03 -61.02 18.97
N TYR A 223 24.97 -60.21 19.47
CA TYR A 223 26.27 -60.70 19.95
C TYR A 223 26.12 -61.70 21.11
N THR A 224 25.22 -61.42 22.05
CA THR A 224 24.94 -62.32 23.18
C THR A 224 24.35 -63.65 22.70
N LYS A 225 23.44 -63.65 21.71
CA LYS A 225 22.88 -64.87 21.11
C LYS A 225 23.95 -65.73 20.42
N LEU A 226 24.84 -65.10 19.66
CA LEU A 226 25.96 -65.77 18.97
C LEU A 226 26.97 -66.42 19.94
N ARG A 227 27.08 -65.91 21.18
CA ARG A 227 28.01 -66.44 22.18
C ARG A 227 27.45 -67.64 22.96
N THR A 228 26.14 -67.85 22.93
CA THR A 228 25.43 -68.93 23.64
C THR A 228 25.06 -70.12 22.74
N GLN A 229 25.45 -70.10 21.46
CA GLN A 229 25.44 -71.25 20.54
C GLN A 229 26.86 -71.83 20.45
#